data_AF-A0A1D2Q8P7-F1
#
_entry.id   AF-A0A1D2Q8P7-F1
#
_cell.length_a   1.000
_cell.length_b   1.000
_cell.length_c   1.000
_cell.angle_alpha   90.00
_cell.angle_beta   90.00
_cell.angle_gamma   90.00
#
_symmetry.space_group_name_H-M   'P 1'
#
loop_
_entity.id
_entity.type
_entity.pdbx_description
1 polymer ?
#
loop_
_entity_poly.entity_id
_entity_poly.type
_entity_poly.pdbx_seq_one_letter_code
_entity_poly.pdbx_strand_id
1 'polypeptide(L)'
;MTTSNDQTDDGTKLAQDGNGPDDPDMAFMTQAHYERESHRDLTTEIMFAIADAADVAPVDIKDPPLYECVDIAAIEDGFFGRRSPTDP
;
A
#
# COMPACT_ATOMS: atom_id res chain seq x y z
N MET A 1 32.94 -36.59 -7.60
CA MET A 1 33.07 -35.16 -7.92
C MET A 1 31.67 -34.59 -8.04
N THR A 2 31.34 -33.73 -7.07
CA THR A 2 30.24 -32.75 -6.96
C THR A 2 28.99 -32.90 -7.84
N THR A 3 27.89 -33.30 -7.19
CA THR A 3 26.53 -32.84 -7.46
C THR A 3 26.36 -31.42 -6.89
N SER A 4 25.91 -30.46 -7.70
CA SER A 4 25.25 -29.23 -7.23
C SER A 4 24.31 -28.77 -8.34
N ASN A 5 23.02 -28.99 -8.13
CA ASN A 5 21.98 -28.24 -8.81
C ASN A 5 21.97 -26.84 -8.19
N ASP A 6 22.24 -25.83 -9.01
CA ASP A 6 22.09 -24.42 -8.65
C ASP A 6 20.59 -24.10 -8.57
N GLN A 7 20.10 -24.02 -7.33
CA GLN A 7 18.78 -23.49 -7.02
C GLN A 7 18.97 -22.00 -6.75
N THR A 8 18.71 -21.16 -7.75
CA THR A 8 18.54 -19.72 -7.55
C THR A 8 17.06 -19.46 -7.29
N ASP A 9 16.74 -19.49 -6.00
CA ASP A 9 15.56 -18.91 -5.39
C ASP A 9 15.59 -17.39 -5.65
N ASP A 10 14.96 -16.95 -6.73
CA ASP A 10 14.66 -15.52 -6.94
C ASP A 10 13.49 -15.13 -6.03
N GLY A 11 13.80 -15.15 -4.73
CA GLY A 11 12.95 -14.62 -3.68
C GLY A 11 12.64 -13.16 -3.99
N THR A 12 11.38 -12.90 -4.31
CA THR A 12 10.83 -11.55 -4.40
C THR A 12 10.97 -10.92 -3.02
N LYS A 13 12.09 -10.23 -2.77
CA LYS A 13 12.33 -9.48 -1.55
C LYS A 13 11.43 -8.24 -1.60
N LEU A 14 10.16 -8.43 -1.22
CA LEU A 14 9.28 -7.33 -0.87
C LEU A 14 9.94 -6.62 0.32
N ALA A 15 10.50 -5.45 0.07
CA ALA A 15 11.09 -4.62 1.10
C ALA A 15 9.99 -4.26 2.11
N GLN A 16 10.05 -4.88 3.28
CA GLN A 16 9.26 -4.48 4.44
C GLN A 16 9.95 -3.29 5.08
N ASP A 17 9.88 -2.14 4.43
CA ASP A 17 10.52 -0.92 4.92
C ASP A 17 9.47 -0.09 5.66
N GLY A 18 9.48 -0.19 7.00
CA GLY A 18 9.09 0.92 7.87
C GLY A 18 7.81 0.79 8.69
N ASN A 19 7.69 -0.24 9.55
CA ASN A 19 6.78 -0.14 10.70
C ASN A 19 7.50 0.61 11.85
N GLY A 20 7.34 1.94 11.90
CA GLY A 20 7.54 2.72 13.13
C GLY A 20 6.44 2.38 14.15
N PRO A 21 6.60 2.71 15.44
CA PRO A 21 5.95 2.02 16.54
C PRO A 21 4.42 2.00 16.41
N ASP A 22 3.94 0.84 15.96
CA ASP A 22 2.66 0.20 16.22
C ASP A 22 1.58 1.12 16.78
N ASP A 23 0.70 1.60 15.90
CA ASP A 23 -0.70 1.75 16.28
C ASP A 23 -1.23 0.30 16.42
N PRO A 24 -1.46 -0.22 17.64
CA PRO A 24 -1.59 -1.66 17.89
C PRO A 24 -2.85 -2.28 17.25
N ASP A 25 -3.72 -1.46 16.67
CA ASP A 25 -4.99 -1.87 16.07
C ASP A 25 -4.96 -1.94 14.53
N MET A 26 -3.89 -1.48 13.86
CA MET A 26 -3.82 -1.46 12.39
C MET A 26 -3.11 -2.71 11.84
N ALA A 27 -3.89 -3.76 11.57
CA ALA A 27 -3.40 -4.95 10.89
C ALA A 27 -3.29 -4.72 9.37
N PHE A 28 -2.17 -5.08 8.78
CA PHE A 28 -2.00 -5.09 7.32
C PHE A 28 -2.90 -6.15 6.69
N MET A 29 -3.93 -5.74 5.94
CA MET A 29 -4.93 -6.65 5.39
C MET A 29 -4.68 -7.04 3.93
N THR A 30 -4.29 -6.10 3.08
CA THR A 30 -4.09 -6.37 1.65
C THR A 30 -3.15 -5.34 1.01
N GLN A 31 -2.58 -5.71 -0.15
CA GLN A 31 -1.74 -4.84 -0.97
C GLN A 31 -2.18 -4.93 -2.43
N ALA A 32 -2.39 -3.79 -3.07
CA ALA A 32 -2.59 -3.71 -4.51
C ALA A 32 -1.39 -3.04 -5.20
N HIS A 33 -1.02 -3.53 -6.38
CA HIS A 33 0.03 -2.91 -7.17
C HIS A 33 -0.56 -1.79 -8.03
N TYR A 34 -0.22 -0.55 -7.70
CA TYR A 34 -0.59 0.61 -8.50
C TYR A 34 0.43 0.86 -9.62
N GLU A 35 -0.04 0.88 -10.87
CA GLU A 35 0.73 1.31 -12.03
C GLU A 35 0.24 2.70 -12.46
N ARG A 36 1.12 3.70 -12.43
CA ARG A 36 0.75 5.10 -12.66
C ARG A 36 0.25 5.36 -14.08
N GLU A 37 0.79 4.61 -15.03
CA GLU A 37 0.49 4.68 -16.46
C GLU A 37 -0.75 3.85 -16.83
N SER A 38 -1.29 3.08 -15.88
CA SER A 38 -2.52 2.31 -16.08
C SER A 38 -3.73 3.22 -16.29
N HIS A 39 -4.75 2.66 -16.92
CA HIS A 39 -6.03 3.33 -17.11
C HIS A 39 -6.80 3.53 -15.79
N ARG A 40 -6.46 2.78 -14.74
CA ARG A 40 -7.09 2.89 -13.43
C ARG A 40 -6.39 3.93 -12.59
N ASP A 41 -7.16 4.90 -12.11
CA ASP A 41 -6.64 5.88 -11.15
C ASP A 41 -6.36 5.24 -9.78
N LEU A 42 -5.53 5.91 -8.99
CA LEU A 42 -5.13 5.44 -7.66
C LEU A 42 -6.35 5.22 -6.74
N THR A 43 -7.34 6.10 -6.82
CA THR A 43 -8.59 5.99 -6.07
C THR A 43 -9.31 4.69 -6.37
N THR A 44 -9.35 4.29 -7.63
CA THR A 44 -9.95 3.03 -8.06
C THR A 44 -9.20 1.85 -7.45
N GLU A 45 -7.87 1.80 -7.57
CA GLU A 45 -7.07 0.70 -7.00
C GLU A 45 -7.24 0.59 -5.47
N ILE A 46 -7.27 1.72 -4.76
CA ILE A 46 -7.53 1.73 -3.30
C ILE A 46 -8.92 1.17 -2.98
N MET A 47 -9.96 1.61 -3.70
CA MET A 47 -11.33 1.11 -3.47
C MET A 47 -11.47 -0.39 -3.74
N PHE A 48 -10.80 -0.91 -4.78
CA PHE A 48 -10.79 -2.34 -5.06
C PHE A 48 -10.05 -3.15 -4.00
N ALA A 49 -8.93 -2.64 -3.48
CA ALA A 49 -8.21 -3.28 -2.38
C ALA A 49 -9.06 -3.34 -1.09
N ILE A 50 -9.73 -2.24 -0.73
CA ILE A 50 -10.63 -2.21 0.43
C ILE A 50 -11.78 -3.21 0.25
N ALA A 51 -12.37 -3.27 -0.95
CA ALA A 51 -13.46 -4.17 -1.27
C ALA A 51 -13.05 -5.65 -1.15
N ASP A 52 -11.86 -5.99 -1.64
CA ASP A 52 -11.26 -7.32 -1.53
C ASP A 52 -11.02 -7.71 -0.06
N ALA A 53 -10.45 -6.80 0.74
CA ALA A 53 -10.23 -7.02 2.17
C ALA A 53 -11.54 -7.19 2.96
N ALA A 54 -12.62 -6.53 2.52
CA ALA A 54 -13.93 -6.57 3.17
C ALA A 54 -14.86 -7.67 2.61
N ASP A 55 -14.45 -8.40 1.57
CA ASP A 55 -15.26 -9.40 0.84
C ASP A 55 -16.62 -8.84 0.36
N VAL A 56 -16.59 -7.63 -0.23
CA VAL A 56 -17.77 -6.95 -0.79
C VAL A 56 -17.51 -6.45 -2.21
N ALA A 57 -18.56 -6.10 -2.95
CA ALA A 57 -18.36 -5.41 -4.22
C ALA A 57 -17.91 -3.95 -3.96
N PRO A 58 -17.01 -3.37 -4.78
CA PRO A 58 -16.58 -1.98 -4.60
C PRO A 58 -17.72 -0.96 -4.59
N VAL A 59 -18.80 -1.26 -5.33
CA VAL A 59 -20.00 -0.43 -5.41
C VAL A 59 -20.82 -0.42 -4.12
N ASP A 60 -20.59 -1.37 -3.21
CA ASP A 60 -21.29 -1.49 -1.93
C ASP A 60 -20.57 -0.73 -0.80
N ILE A 61 -19.35 -0.23 -1.04
CA ILE A 61 -18.65 0.68 -0.13
C ILE A 61 -19.26 2.07 -0.27
N LYS A 62 -19.94 2.54 0.77
CA LYS A 62 -20.62 3.84 0.80
C LYS A 62 -20.09 4.79 1.85
N ASP A 63 -19.66 4.26 3.00
CA ASP A 63 -19.28 5.03 4.16
C ASP A 63 -18.15 4.32 4.94
N PRO A 64 -17.23 5.07 5.57
CA PRO A 64 -17.01 6.51 5.40
C PRO A 64 -16.45 6.83 4.00
N PRO A 65 -16.54 8.09 3.53
CA PRO A 65 -15.82 8.54 2.35
C PRO A 65 -14.32 8.24 2.46
N LEU A 66 -13.68 7.86 1.35
CA LEU A 66 -12.28 7.39 1.37
C LEU A 66 -11.31 8.37 2.05
N TYR A 67 -11.48 9.68 1.86
CA TYR A 67 -10.62 10.71 2.46
C TYR A 67 -10.72 10.80 3.99
N GLU A 68 -11.74 10.21 4.61
CA GLU A 68 -11.88 10.12 6.07
C GLU A 68 -11.13 8.91 6.64
N CYS A 69 -10.85 7.91 5.80
CA CYS A 69 -10.18 6.66 6.18
C CYS A 69 -8.69 6.64 5.79
N VAL A 70 -8.23 7.62 5.02
CA VAL A 70 -6.86 7.69 4.52
C VAL A 70 -6.05 8.66 5.38
N ASP A 71 -4.91 8.19 5.88
CA ASP A 71 -3.91 9.07 6.49
C ASP A 71 -3.22 9.92 5.42
N ILE A 72 -3.79 11.10 5.17
CA ILE A 72 -3.27 12.07 4.21
C ILE A 72 -1.85 12.51 4.59
N ALA A 73 -1.55 12.63 5.89
CA ALA A 73 -0.23 13.06 6.33
C ALA A 73 0.83 11.99 5.98
N ALA A 74 0.52 10.71 6.15
CA ALA A 74 1.39 9.62 5.74
C ALA A 74 1.59 9.58 4.21
N ILE A 75 0.54 9.85 3.41
CA ILE A 75 0.67 9.97 1.95
C ILE A 75 1.54 11.17 1.57
N GLU A 76 1.33 12.33 2.18
CA GLU A 76 2.13 13.52 1.90
C GLU A 76 3.61 13.29 2.21
N ASP A 77 3.91 12.73 3.38
CA ASP A 77 5.27 12.37 3.78
C ASP A 77 5.91 11.34 2.84
N GLY A 78 5.14 10.32 2.42
CA GLY A 78 5.64 9.23 1.57
C GLY A 78 5.86 9.62 0.11
N PHE A 79 4.98 10.45 -0.48
CA PHE A 79 5.03 10.80 -1.90
C PHE A 79 5.72 12.14 -2.19
N PHE A 80 5.59 13.13 -1.31
CA PHE A 80 6.10 14.48 -1.53
C PHE A 80 7.27 14.84 -0.60
N GLY A 81 7.58 13.97 0.36
CA GLY A 81 8.57 14.22 1.39
C GLY A 81 8.05 15.18 2.45
N ARG A 82 8.62 15.09 3.65
CA ARG A 82 8.33 16.04 4.72
C ARG A 82 8.63 17.46 4.24
N ARG A 83 7.63 18.35 4.25
CA ARG A 83 7.92 19.78 4.19
C ARG A 83 8.79 20.10 5.40
N SER A 84 10.06 20.44 5.14
CA SER A 84 10.86 21.10 6.16
C SER A 84 10.13 22.40 6.51
N PRO A 85 9.98 22.74 7.81
CA PRO A 85 9.30 23.97 8.24
C PRO A 85 10.11 25.24 7.90
N THR A 86 10.89 25.25 6.81
CA THR A 86 11.88 26.28 6.52
C THR A 86 12.05 26.58 5.02
N ASP A 87 11.08 26.27 4.17
CA ASP A 87 11.09 26.75 2.77
C ASP A 87 10.03 27.87 2.61
N PRO A 88 10.42 29.12 2.26
CA PRO A 88 9.53 30.27 2.14
C PRO A 88 8.61 30.26 0.90
#